data_AF-A0A1F8GX01-F1
#
_entry.id   AF-A0A1F8GX01-F1
#
_cell.length_a   1.000
_cell.length_b   1.000
_cell.length_c   1.000
_cell.angle_alpha   90.00
_cell.angle_beta   90.00
_cell.angle_gamma   90.00
#
_symmetry.space_group_name_H-M   'P 1'
#
loop_
_entity.id
_entity.type
_entity.pdbx_description
1 polymer ?
#
loop_
_entity_poly.entity_id
_entity_poly.type
_entity_poly.pdbx_seq_one_letter_code
_entity_poly.pdbx_strand_id
1 'polypeptide(L)'
;MKLDRTRIFDIARLIVVVALSMYLLSLVPMLPADTYVVHKKNPEIISYHPSPDRIKDMFYSSVFDYGSGHIIDNQKLRVGGWGDEYWTLIQFDLSGLPKHADEVTLFLTLYDEEGTSTGMDISAITTPWDETHGWYINLGSESLTSVDAPPRSGFFSLDITDLYNRWQSGEQKNYGLVFKPTGTDHQFNTFRSSEYSGDRFATPFLNIKVK
;
A
#
# COMPACT_ATOMS: atom_id res chain seq x y z
N MET A 1 3.64 -52.36 -74.67
CA MET A 1 3.31 -51.07 -74.04
C MET A 1 3.39 -51.25 -72.53
N LYS A 2 4.56 -50.96 -71.91
CA LYS A 2 4.81 -51.19 -70.48
C LYS A 2 4.30 -49.97 -69.70
N LEU A 3 3.31 -50.16 -68.83
CA LEU A 3 2.91 -49.13 -67.86
C LEU A 3 4.05 -48.92 -66.86
N ASP A 4 4.42 -47.65 -66.71
CA ASP A 4 5.39 -47.14 -65.76
C ASP A 4 4.85 -47.28 -64.32
N ARG A 5 5.53 -48.10 -63.52
CA ARG A 5 5.16 -48.43 -62.13
C ARG A 5 5.31 -47.25 -61.17
N THR A 6 5.96 -46.16 -61.59
CA THR A 6 6.23 -45.01 -60.73
C THR A 6 4.99 -44.13 -60.53
N ARG A 7 4.04 -44.14 -61.48
CA ARG A 7 2.78 -43.35 -61.37
C ARG A 7 1.69 -43.99 -60.51
N ILE A 8 1.81 -45.27 -60.18
CA ILE A 8 0.81 -46.00 -59.37
C ILE A 8 0.97 -45.69 -57.87
N PHE A 9 2.19 -45.37 -57.42
CA PHE A 9 2.48 -45.05 -56.01
C PHE A 9 1.97 -43.67 -55.57
N ASP A 10 1.85 -42.69 -56.49
CA ASP A 10 1.40 -41.34 -56.15
C ASP A 10 -0.14 -41.24 -55.99
N ILE A 11 -0.91 -42.03 -56.72
CA ILE A 11 -2.38 -42.06 -56.58
C ILE A 11 -2.80 -42.76 -55.27
N ALA A 12 -2.06 -43.80 -54.86
CA ALA A 12 -2.32 -44.50 -53.60
C ALA A 12 -2.04 -43.62 -52.36
N ARG A 13 -1.05 -42.71 -52.41
CA ARG A 13 -0.78 -41.76 -51.32
C ARG A 13 -1.82 -40.63 -51.25
N LEU A 14 -2.39 -40.21 -52.37
CA LEU A 14 -3.40 -39.15 -52.39
C LEU A 14 -4.77 -39.62 -51.85
N ILE A 15 -5.13 -40.91 -52.04
CA ILE A 15 -6.39 -41.46 -51.52
C ILE A 15 -6.34 -41.71 -50.00
N VAL A 16 -5.18 -42.08 -49.43
CA VAL A 16 -5.04 -42.27 -47.98
C VAL A 16 -5.09 -40.94 -47.21
N VAL A 17 -4.61 -39.83 -47.79
CA VAL A 17 -4.64 -38.52 -47.14
C VAL A 17 -6.05 -37.89 -47.15
N VAL A 18 -6.89 -38.18 -48.16
CA VAL A 18 -8.27 -37.68 -48.22
C VAL A 18 -9.23 -38.52 -47.36
N ALA A 19 -8.96 -39.80 -47.15
CA ALA A 19 -9.76 -40.64 -46.25
C ALA A 19 -9.47 -40.38 -44.75
N LEU A 20 -8.29 -39.87 -44.38
CA LEU A 20 -7.98 -39.49 -43.00
C LEU A 20 -8.53 -38.11 -42.61
N SER A 21 -8.80 -37.22 -43.57
CA SER A 21 -9.35 -35.89 -43.27
C SER A 21 -10.87 -35.87 -43.11
N MET A 22 -11.58 -36.95 -43.48
CA MET A 22 -13.03 -37.08 -43.29
C MET A 22 -13.46 -37.89 -42.06
N TYR A 23 -12.53 -38.44 -41.28
CA TYR A 23 -12.84 -39.12 -40.00
C TYR A 23 -12.37 -38.38 -38.75
N LEU A 24 -11.76 -37.20 -38.90
CA LEU A 24 -11.44 -36.29 -37.78
C LEU A 24 -12.51 -35.22 -37.57
N LEU A 25 -13.75 -35.49 -37.99
CA LEU A 25 -14.90 -34.60 -37.82
C LEU A 25 -16.08 -35.26 -37.06
N SER A 26 -15.83 -36.28 -36.23
CA SER A 26 -16.93 -37.00 -35.54
C SER A 26 -16.76 -37.30 -34.05
N LEU A 27 -15.77 -36.75 -33.35
CA LEU A 27 -15.75 -36.75 -31.88
C LEU A 27 -15.14 -35.46 -31.32
N VAL A 28 -15.83 -34.34 -31.51
CA VAL A 28 -15.77 -33.30 -30.48
C VAL A 28 -16.90 -33.65 -29.51
N PRO A 29 -16.61 -34.12 -28.28
CA PRO A 29 -17.65 -34.16 -27.27
C PRO A 29 -18.23 -32.75 -27.18
N MET A 30 -19.53 -32.64 -27.43
CA MET A 30 -20.29 -31.42 -27.23
C MET A 30 -20.11 -31.05 -25.76
N LEU A 31 -19.16 -30.16 -25.48
CA LEU A 31 -19.04 -29.54 -24.17
C LEU A 31 -20.40 -28.89 -23.89
N PRO A 32 -20.98 -29.07 -22.69
CA PRO A 32 -22.21 -28.38 -22.35
C PRO A 32 -22.01 -26.88 -22.62
N ALA A 33 -22.97 -26.29 -23.32
CA ALA A 33 -23.03 -24.86 -23.58
C ALA A 33 -22.87 -24.10 -22.25
N ASP A 34 -22.07 -23.03 -22.32
CA ASP A 34 -21.79 -22.08 -21.25
C ASP A 34 -20.95 -22.58 -20.06
N THR A 35 -19.68 -22.90 -20.31
CA THR A 35 -18.65 -22.59 -19.33
C THR A 35 -18.18 -21.15 -19.54
N TYR A 36 -18.87 -20.21 -18.91
CA TYR A 36 -18.29 -18.89 -18.65
C TYR A 36 -17.03 -19.10 -17.80
N VAL A 37 -15.86 -19.04 -18.42
CA VAL A 37 -14.62 -18.83 -17.67
C VAL A 37 -14.69 -17.40 -17.14
N VAL A 38 -15.18 -17.24 -15.91
CA VAL A 38 -14.94 -16.01 -15.17
C VAL A 38 -13.44 -15.93 -15.00
N HIS A 39 -12.78 -15.13 -15.83
CA HIS A 39 -11.47 -14.60 -15.47
C HIS A 39 -11.70 -13.80 -14.21
N LYS A 40 -11.48 -14.43 -13.06
CA LYS A 40 -11.37 -13.73 -11.79
C LYS A 40 -10.23 -12.74 -12.02
N LYS A 41 -10.56 -11.46 -12.29
CA LYS A 41 -9.55 -10.42 -12.47
C LYS A 41 -8.64 -10.55 -11.24
N ASN A 42 -7.36 -10.81 -11.46
CA ASN A 42 -6.43 -10.84 -10.32
C ASN A 42 -6.57 -9.49 -9.61
N PRO A 43 -6.64 -9.48 -8.27
CA PRO A 43 -6.79 -8.24 -7.55
C PRO A 43 -5.66 -7.30 -7.97
N GLU A 44 -6.03 -6.12 -8.41
CA GLU A 44 -5.10 -5.09 -8.85
C GLU A 44 -4.54 -4.43 -7.59
N ILE A 45 -3.23 -4.55 -7.38
CA ILE A 45 -2.53 -3.91 -6.27
C ILE A 45 -1.85 -2.66 -6.81
N ILE A 46 -2.23 -1.51 -6.27
CA ILE A 46 -1.65 -0.21 -6.56
C ILE A 46 -0.73 0.14 -5.39
N SER A 47 0.58 0.19 -5.65
CA SER A 47 1.57 0.72 -4.69
C SER A 47 1.70 2.23 -4.89
N TYR A 48 1.06 2.98 -4.00
CA TYR A 48 1.07 4.44 -3.99
C TYR A 48 2.22 4.98 -3.13
N HIS A 49 3.28 5.41 -3.79
CA HIS A 49 4.40 6.15 -3.20
C HIS A 49 4.21 7.65 -3.52
N PRO A 50 3.68 8.46 -2.58
CA PRO A 50 3.47 9.89 -2.83
C PRO A 50 4.81 10.60 -3.09
N SER A 51 4.81 11.56 -4.01
CA SER A 51 5.86 12.56 -4.06
C SER A 51 5.75 13.50 -2.85
N PRO A 52 6.82 14.24 -2.47
CA PRO A 52 6.78 15.13 -1.30
C PRO A 52 5.68 16.19 -1.32
N ASP A 53 5.17 16.60 -2.50
CA ASP A 53 4.04 17.52 -2.62
C ASP A 53 2.66 16.87 -2.42
N ARG A 54 2.63 15.54 -2.26
CA ARG A 54 1.42 14.69 -2.20
C ARG A 54 1.26 14.00 -0.84
N ILE A 55 2.12 14.33 0.10
CA ILE A 55 2.11 13.88 1.48
C ILE A 55 2.57 15.05 2.34
N LYS A 56 2.03 15.12 3.56
CA LYS A 56 2.56 15.95 4.63
C LYS A 56 2.89 15.03 5.77
N ASP A 57 4.08 15.14 6.33
CA ASP A 57 4.42 14.43 7.54
C ASP A 57 5.42 15.21 8.40
N MET A 58 5.26 15.06 9.71
CA MET A 58 6.12 15.70 10.68
C MET A 58 6.04 14.94 12.00
N PHE A 59 6.97 15.22 12.90
CA PHE A 59 6.76 14.89 14.29
C PHE A 59 6.75 16.13 15.18
N TYR A 60 5.96 16.02 16.22
CA TYR A 60 5.77 16.99 17.28
C TYR A 60 6.64 16.62 18.50
N SER A 61 6.98 17.58 19.36
CA SER A 61 7.73 17.39 20.61
C SER A 61 7.11 18.15 21.79
N SER A 62 6.73 17.46 22.87
CA SER A 62 6.03 18.05 24.03
C SER A 62 6.82 19.10 24.80
N VAL A 63 8.16 19.06 24.70
CA VAL A 63 9.06 19.91 25.49
C VAL A 63 10.01 20.72 24.61
N PHE A 64 10.62 20.11 23.60
CA PHE A 64 11.65 20.77 22.79
C PHE A 64 11.04 21.47 21.58
N ASP A 65 11.32 22.77 21.47
CA ASP A 65 10.81 23.63 20.40
C ASP A 65 11.63 23.55 19.10
N TYR A 66 12.93 23.25 19.20
CA TYR A 66 13.91 23.29 18.09
C TYR A 66 13.92 24.58 17.25
N GLY A 67 13.33 25.68 17.74
CA GLY A 67 13.17 26.94 17.00
C GLY A 67 12.07 26.90 15.95
N SER A 68 11.21 25.88 15.98
CA SER A 68 10.22 25.56 14.95
C SER A 68 8.80 25.40 15.53
N GLY A 69 8.54 25.95 16.70
CA GLY A 69 7.23 25.82 17.33
C GLY A 69 6.97 24.40 17.83
N HIS A 70 8.00 23.62 18.18
CA HIS A 70 7.91 22.20 18.56
C HIS A 70 7.57 21.24 17.42
N ILE A 71 7.59 21.71 16.17
CA ILE A 71 7.43 20.88 14.98
C ILE A 71 8.80 20.52 14.43
N ILE A 72 8.97 19.27 14.03
CA ILE A 72 10.14 18.85 13.29
C ILE A 72 9.66 18.16 12.01
N ASP A 73 9.91 18.83 10.90
CA ASP A 73 9.78 18.32 9.54
C ASP A 73 11.20 18.16 8.97
N ASN A 74 11.69 16.93 8.98
CA ASN A 74 13.04 16.58 8.52
C ASN A 74 13.04 15.12 8.04
N GLN A 75 14.21 14.54 7.76
CA GLN A 75 14.36 13.19 7.20
C GLN A 75 13.79 12.03 8.05
N LYS A 76 13.33 12.28 9.28
CA LYS A 76 12.75 11.27 10.15
C LYS A 76 11.45 11.73 10.82
N LEU A 77 10.58 10.75 11.04
CA LEU A 77 9.44 10.80 11.94
C LEU A 77 9.82 10.14 13.26
N ARG A 78 9.24 10.60 14.38
CA ARG A 78 9.54 10.06 15.72
C ARG A 78 8.26 9.92 16.54
N VAL A 79 8.15 8.77 17.23
CA VAL A 79 7.12 8.48 18.23
C VAL A 79 7.81 7.96 19.48
N GLY A 80 7.58 8.54 20.66
CA GLY A 80 8.29 8.12 21.87
C GLY A 80 8.58 9.24 22.84
N GLY A 81 9.67 9.13 23.59
CA GLY A 81 10.14 10.18 24.48
C GLY A 81 11.15 9.73 25.54
N TRP A 82 11.65 10.70 26.27
CA TRP A 82 12.44 10.54 27.51
C TRP A 82 11.90 11.46 28.61
N GLY A 83 10.69 11.14 29.08
CA GLY A 83 9.90 11.98 29.99
C GLY A 83 9.11 13.08 29.29
N ASP A 84 9.35 13.31 28.01
CA ASP A 84 8.56 14.09 27.08
C ASP A 84 7.79 13.16 26.10
N GLU A 85 7.08 13.74 25.13
CA GLU A 85 6.32 13.00 24.12
C GLU A 85 6.63 13.51 22.72
N TYR A 86 6.90 12.57 21.82
CA TYR A 86 7.00 12.83 20.39
C TYR A 86 5.85 12.13 19.67
N TRP A 87 5.10 12.88 18.87
CA TRP A 87 3.95 12.35 18.11
C TRP A 87 4.20 12.53 16.62
N THR A 88 4.01 11.48 15.83
CA THR A 88 4.12 11.56 14.38
C THR A 88 2.76 11.84 13.76
N LEU A 89 2.68 12.78 12.82
CA LEU A 89 1.49 13.08 12.03
C LEU A 89 1.82 12.81 10.56
N ILE A 90 0.89 12.18 9.84
CA ILE A 90 1.02 11.89 8.40
C ILE A 90 -0.33 12.19 7.74
N GLN A 91 -0.34 12.84 6.58
CA GLN A 91 -1.53 13.10 5.76
C GLN A 91 -1.23 12.88 4.28
N PHE A 92 -2.10 12.14 3.59
CA PHE A 92 -1.93 11.83 2.16
C PHE A 92 -2.87 12.66 1.28
N ASP A 93 -2.39 13.07 0.10
CA ASP A 93 -3.27 13.45 -1.01
C ASP A 93 -3.72 12.20 -1.78
N LEU A 94 -4.99 11.83 -1.61
CA LEU A 94 -5.59 10.64 -2.23
C LEU A 94 -6.23 10.91 -3.61
N SER A 95 -6.02 12.10 -4.18
CA SER A 95 -6.59 12.49 -5.48
C SER A 95 -6.16 11.53 -6.59
N GLY A 96 -7.13 10.99 -7.33
CA GLY A 96 -6.90 10.04 -8.42
C GLY A 96 -6.74 8.58 -7.98
N LEU A 97 -6.75 8.28 -6.67
CA LEU A 97 -6.74 6.91 -6.16
C LEU A 97 -8.15 6.30 -6.15
N PRO A 98 -8.27 4.94 -6.10
CA PRO A 98 -9.57 4.26 -6.11
C PRO A 98 -10.53 4.74 -5.04
N LYS A 99 -11.81 4.89 -5.39
CA LYS A 99 -12.86 5.32 -4.44
C LYS A 99 -13.30 4.26 -3.44
N HIS A 100 -12.91 3.02 -3.68
CA HIS A 100 -13.14 1.90 -2.80
C HIS A 100 -11.96 0.94 -2.92
N ALA A 101 -11.52 0.39 -1.80
CA ALA A 101 -10.49 -0.62 -1.73
C ALA A 101 -10.95 -1.82 -0.89
N ASP A 102 -10.53 -3.02 -1.29
CA ASP A 102 -10.77 -4.25 -0.53
C ASP A 102 -9.74 -4.43 0.59
N GLU A 103 -8.55 -3.85 0.44
CA GLU A 103 -7.45 -3.91 1.40
C GLU A 103 -6.57 -2.67 1.19
N VAL A 104 -6.22 -1.98 2.27
CA VAL A 104 -5.25 -0.88 2.24
C VAL A 104 -4.29 -1.02 3.42
N THR A 105 -3.00 -1.05 3.12
CA THR A 105 -1.95 -1.11 4.13
C THR A 105 -1.04 0.10 4.00
N LEU A 106 -0.90 0.84 5.10
CA LEU A 106 0.14 1.86 5.27
C LEU A 106 1.45 1.17 5.66
N PHE A 107 2.55 1.57 5.03
CA PHE A 107 3.90 1.14 5.38
C PHE A 107 4.76 2.32 5.79
N LEU A 108 5.46 2.16 6.91
CA LEU A 108 6.48 3.09 7.40
C LEU A 108 7.81 2.34 7.51
N THR A 109 8.84 2.83 6.82
CA THR A 109 10.18 2.23 6.90
C THR A 109 10.90 2.76 8.12
N LEU A 110 11.57 1.88 8.87
CA LEU A 110 12.38 2.27 10.02
C LEU A 110 13.58 3.15 9.57
N TYR A 111 13.91 4.18 10.36
CA TYR A 111 15.01 5.11 10.07
C TYR A 111 16.30 4.74 10.83
N ASP A 112 16.32 4.97 12.15
CA ASP A 112 17.45 4.67 13.04
C ASP A 112 16.97 3.97 14.32
N GLU A 113 17.87 3.27 15.00
CA GLU A 113 17.55 2.76 16.33
C GLU A 113 17.81 3.85 17.37
N GLU A 114 16.84 4.11 18.23
CA GLU A 114 16.95 5.04 19.34
C GLU A 114 16.25 4.47 20.57
N GLY A 115 16.97 4.34 21.69
CA GLY A 115 16.42 3.72 22.90
C GLY A 115 15.81 2.33 22.65
N THR A 116 14.78 2.00 23.44
CA THR A 116 13.93 0.83 23.20
C THR A 116 12.67 1.19 22.42
N SER A 117 12.06 0.26 21.70
CA SER A 117 10.81 0.54 20.98
C SER A 117 9.61 0.68 21.94
N THR A 118 8.61 1.44 21.54
CA THR A 118 7.38 1.71 22.32
C THR A 118 6.14 1.32 21.52
N GLY A 119 5.05 0.93 22.18
CA GLY A 119 3.76 0.75 21.51
C GLY A 119 3.21 2.09 21.01
N MET A 120 2.19 2.05 20.16
CA MET A 120 1.61 3.26 19.60
C MET A 120 0.08 3.24 19.63
N ASP A 121 -0.50 4.32 20.13
CA ASP A 121 -1.91 4.64 19.92
C ASP A 121 -2.05 5.40 18.60
N ILE A 122 -2.93 4.90 17.74
CA ILE A 122 -3.13 5.41 16.39
C ILE A 122 -4.54 5.97 16.28
N SER A 123 -4.62 7.24 15.87
CA SER A 123 -5.88 7.95 15.71
C SER A 123 -5.96 8.60 14.34
N ALA A 124 -7.17 8.68 13.81
CA ALA A 124 -7.46 9.38 12.58
C ALA A 124 -7.66 10.87 12.89
N ILE A 125 -6.94 11.75 12.20
CA ILE A 125 -7.04 13.19 12.41
C ILE A 125 -8.36 13.71 11.82
N THR A 126 -9.01 14.64 12.51
CA THR A 126 -10.29 15.23 12.09
C THR A 126 -10.23 16.74 11.89
N THR A 127 -9.24 17.43 12.48
CA THR A 127 -9.02 18.87 12.29
C THR A 127 -7.95 19.15 11.23
N PRO A 128 -8.09 20.21 10.40
CA PRO A 128 -7.04 20.65 9.51
C PRO A 128 -5.72 20.94 10.26
N TRP A 129 -4.59 20.71 9.58
CA TRP A 129 -3.25 21.02 10.07
C TRP A 129 -2.28 21.23 8.90
N ASP A 130 -1.18 21.91 9.19
CA ASP A 130 -0.04 22.13 8.29
C ASP A 130 1.26 21.98 9.08
N GLU A 131 2.40 21.95 8.38
CA GLU A 131 3.75 21.78 8.97
C GLU A 131 4.32 23.09 9.54
N THR A 132 3.46 24.08 9.80
CA THR A 132 3.89 25.41 10.25
C THR A 132 3.36 25.82 11.62
N HIS A 133 2.35 25.13 12.18
CA HIS A 133 1.73 25.48 13.45
C HIS A 133 1.95 24.41 14.54
N GLY A 134 2.62 24.80 15.64
CA GLY A 134 3.17 23.95 16.70
C GLY A 134 2.24 23.24 17.71
N TRP A 135 2.79 22.84 18.87
CA TRP A 135 2.12 22.27 20.09
C TRP A 135 0.71 22.78 20.38
N TYR A 136 0.45 24.04 20.04
CA TYR A 136 -0.83 24.69 20.20
C TYR A 136 -1.90 24.21 19.21
N ILE A 137 -1.62 23.26 18.31
CA ILE A 137 -2.64 22.57 17.53
C ILE A 137 -3.51 21.80 18.53
N ASN A 138 -4.72 22.30 18.74
CA ASN A 138 -5.82 21.52 19.29
C ASN A 138 -6.23 20.47 18.25
N LEU A 139 -5.47 19.38 18.19
CA LEU A 139 -5.60 18.34 17.17
C LEU A 139 -6.82 17.47 17.51
N GLY A 140 -7.92 17.72 16.82
CA GLY A 140 -9.05 16.81 16.84
C GLY A 140 -8.66 15.48 16.19
N SER A 141 -8.94 14.39 16.87
CA SER A 141 -8.68 13.04 16.37
C SER A 141 -9.69 12.04 16.92
N GLU A 142 -9.86 10.95 16.19
CA GLU A 142 -10.72 9.81 16.52
C GLU A 142 -9.84 8.56 16.69
N SER A 143 -9.94 7.90 17.85
CA SER A 143 -9.14 6.71 18.13
C SER A 143 -9.47 5.57 17.15
N LEU A 144 -8.44 4.93 16.60
CA LEU A 144 -8.60 3.76 15.73
C LEU A 144 -8.19 2.48 16.46
N THR A 145 -6.94 2.41 16.91
CA THR A 145 -6.36 1.20 17.49
C THR A 145 -5.12 1.53 18.33
N SER A 146 -4.67 0.55 19.11
CA SER A 146 -3.37 0.55 19.78
C SER A 146 -2.58 -0.65 19.27
N VAL A 147 -1.29 -0.46 19.00
CA VAL A 147 -0.39 -1.49 18.48
C VAL A 147 0.81 -1.68 19.39
N ASP A 148 1.31 -2.92 19.42
CA ASP A 148 2.57 -3.22 20.08
C ASP A 148 3.75 -2.51 19.39
N ALA A 149 4.89 -2.50 20.09
CA ALA A 149 6.09 -1.87 19.58
C ALA A 149 6.53 -2.49 18.23
N PRO A 150 6.84 -1.66 17.21
CA PRO A 150 7.28 -2.15 15.91
C PRO A 150 8.62 -2.91 16.02
N PRO A 151 8.94 -3.78 15.03
CA PRO A 151 10.26 -4.38 14.95
C PRO A 151 11.34 -3.32 14.76
N ARG A 152 12.57 -3.61 15.20
CA ARG A 152 13.70 -2.65 15.15
C ARG A 152 14.35 -2.53 13.75
N SER A 153 13.89 -3.30 12.78
CA SER A 153 14.37 -3.27 11.39
C SER A 153 13.26 -3.60 10.40
N GLY A 154 13.35 -3.06 9.19
CA GLY A 154 12.37 -3.31 8.12
C GLY A 154 11.28 -2.26 8.08
N PHE A 155 10.02 -2.72 8.08
CA PHE A 155 8.84 -1.87 7.98
C PHE A 155 7.88 -2.13 9.14
N PHE A 156 7.25 -1.06 9.62
CA PHE A 156 5.99 -1.12 10.32
C PHE A 156 4.85 -1.06 9.29
N SER A 157 3.82 -1.88 9.48
CA SER A 157 2.64 -1.89 8.61
C SER A 157 1.36 -1.78 9.41
N LEU A 158 0.39 -1.04 8.89
CA LEU A 158 -0.91 -0.83 9.50
C LEU A 158 -2.01 -1.03 8.47
N ASP A 159 -2.99 -1.88 8.77
CA ASP A 159 -4.22 -1.96 8.00
C ASP A 159 -5.07 -0.71 8.26
N ILE A 160 -5.38 0.02 7.19
CA ILE A 160 -6.19 1.24 7.21
C ILE A 160 -7.39 1.12 6.26
N THR A 161 -7.80 -0.09 5.89
CA THR A 161 -8.84 -0.34 4.87
C THR A 161 -10.12 0.41 5.16
N ASP A 162 -10.67 0.26 6.37
CA ASP A 162 -11.91 0.92 6.77
C ASP A 162 -11.76 2.44 6.76
N LEU A 163 -10.65 2.95 7.28
CA LEU A 163 -10.35 4.37 7.32
C LEU A 163 -10.21 4.97 5.91
N TYR A 164 -9.49 4.29 5.02
CA TYR A 164 -9.32 4.70 3.63
C TYR A 164 -10.67 4.79 2.90
N ASN A 165 -11.56 3.81 3.13
CA ASN A 165 -12.89 3.84 2.52
C ASN A 165 -13.76 4.98 3.08
N ARG A 166 -13.65 5.31 4.39
CA ARG A 166 -14.29 6.52 4.97
C ARG A 166 -13.69 7.82 4.43
N TRP A 167 -12.39 7.83 4.13
CA TRP A 167 -11.73 8.95 3.48
C TRP A 167 -12.27 9.16 2.06
N GLN A 168 -12.30 8.11 1.25
CA GLN A 168 -12.76 8.20 -0.13
C GLN A 168 -14.26 8.47 -0.27
N SER A 169 -15.08 8.06 0.72
CA SER A 169 -16.51 8.38 0.78
C SER A 169 -16.78 9.82 1.21
N GLY A 170 -15.79 10.50 1.82
CA GLY A 170 -15.90 11.86 2.34
C GLY A 170 -16.51 11.96 3.74
N GLU A 171 -16.76 10.84 4.41
CA GLU A 171 -17.16 10.77 5.81
C GLU A 171 -16.08 11.39 6.71
N GLN A 172 -14.81 11.16 6.37
CA GLN A 172 -13.67 11.75 7.06
C GLN A 172 -12.72 12.42 6.06
N LYS A 173 -12.45 13.72 6.23
CA LYS A 173 -11.85 14.54 5.14
C LYS A 173 -10.36 14.88 5.30
N ASN A 174 -9.78 14.64 6.47
CA ASN A 174 -8.40 15.05 6.73
C ASN A 174 -7.38 14.13 6.04
N TYR A 175 -7.71 12.85 5.79
CA TYR A 175 -6.77 11.87 5.21
C TYR A 175 -5.49 11.69 6.02
N GLY A 176 -5.55 12.00 7.33
CA GLY A 176 -4.41 12.04 8.22
C GLY A 176 -4.52 11.10 9.40
N LEU A 177 -3.37 10.68 9.89
CA LEU A 177 -3.16 9.81 11.03
C LEU A 177 -2.21 10.50 12.01
N VAL A 178 -2.43 10.28 13.30
CA VAL A 178 -1.49 10.63 14.37
C VAL A 178 -1.10 9.37 15.13
N PHE A 179 0.19 9.23 15.39
CA PHE A 179 0.81 8.14 16.13
C PHE A 179 1.36 8.70 17.44
N LYS A 180 0.86 8.20 18.56
CA LYS A 180 1.24 8.63 19.90
C LYS A 180 1.90 7.47 20.66
N PRO A 181 2.95 7.71 21.44
CA PRO A 181 3.61 6.64 22.17
C PRO A 181 2.75 6.16 23.34
N THR A 182 2.82 4.86 23.65
CA THR A 182 2.25 4.32 24.90
C THR A 182 3.25 4.33 26.06
N GLY A 183 4.52 4.66 25.79
CA GLY A 183 5.60 4.77 26.77
C GLY A 183 6.73 5.68 26.31
N THR A 184 7.35 6.38 27.26
CA THR A 184 8.29 7.50 27.04
C THR A 184 9.50 7.48 27.98
N ASP A 185 9.85 6.33 28.55
CA ASP A 185 11.06 6.18 29.39
C ASP A 185 12.27 5.78 28.53
N HIS A 186 12.81 6.74 27.79
CA HIS A 186 13.88 6.51 26.81
C HIS A 186 13.47 5.47 25.75
N GLN A 187 12.24 5.62 25.26
CA GLN A 187 11.64 4.72 24.29
C GLN A 187 11.25 5.47 23.02
N PHE A 188 11.64 4.97 21.85
CA PHE A 188 11.39 5.62 20.57
C PHE A 188 11.15 4.60 19.44
N ASN A 189 10.29 5.02 18.52
CA ASN A 189 10.18 4.48 17.17
C ASN A 189 10.53 5.63 16.22
N THR A 190 11.42 5.38 15.25
CA THR A 190 11.72 6.35 14.21
C THR A 190 11.48 5.75 12.83
N PHE A 191 10.91 6.58 11.95
CA PHE A 191 10.57 6.19 10.59
C PHE A 191 11.13 7.19 9.61
N ARG A 192 11.32 6.77 8.36
CA ARG A 192 11.66 7.67 7.25
C ARG A 192 10.43 8.54 6.95
N SER A 193 10.63 9.85 6.86
CA SER A 193 9.64 10.84 6.41
C SER A 193 9.62 10.98 4.89
N SER A 194 8.75 11.84 4.36
CA SER A 194 8.80 12.29 2.96
C SER A 194 10.10 13.00 2.56
N GLU A 195 10.82 13.55 3.52
CA GLU A 195 12.01 14.38 3.41
C GLU A 195 13.27 13.51 3.42
N TYR A 196 13.12 12.20 3.61
CA TYR A 196 14.20 11.25 3.60
C TYR A 196 14.97 11.32 2.26
N SER A 197 16.23 11.73 2.34
CA SER A 197 17.07 12.03 1.17
C SER A 197 17.59 10.80 0.42
N GLY A 198 17.34 9.59 0.93
CA GLY A 198 17.78 8.33 0.35
C GLY A 198 16.82 7.78 -0.71
N ASP A 199 16.54 6.49 -0.63
CA ASP A 199 15.56 5.85 -1.53
C ASP A 199 14.14 6.36 -1.26
N ARG A 200 13.57 7.07 -2.25
CA ARG A 200 12.20 7.59 -2.20
C ARG A 200 11.12 6.51 -2.06
N PHE A 201 11.41 5.25 -2.39
CA PHE A 201 10.46 4.14 -2.18
C PHE A 201 10.46 3.65 -0.73
N ALA A 202 11.31 4.22 0.12
CA ALA A 202 11.36 3.94 1.54
C ALA A 202 10.70 5.02 2.41
N THR A 203 10.08 6.05 1.83
CA THR A 203 9.21 7.01 2.54
C THR A 203 7.84 6.39 2.83
N PRO A 204 6.93 7.04 3.58
CA PRO A 204 5.60 6.48 3.84
C PRO A 204 4.81 6.21 2.56
N PHE A 205 4.23 5.00 2.44
CA PHE A 205 3.49 4.60 1.23
C PHE A 205 2.29 3.72 1.55
N LEU A 206 1.36 3.62 0.59
CA LEU A 206 0.16 2.78 0.69
C LEU A 206 0.20 1.66 -0.36
N ASN A 207 -0.14 0.44 0.04
CA ASN A 207 -0.58 -0.58 -0.91
C ASN A 207 -2.11 -0.66 -0.89
N ILE A 208 -2.74 -0.50 -2.05
CA ILE A 208 -4.18 -0.44 -2.22
C ILE A 208 -4.60 -1.57 -3.16
N LYS A 209 -5.46 -2.46 -2.67
CA LYS A 209 -5.96 -3.59 -3.45
C LYS A 209 -7.41 -3.35 -3.84
N VAL A 210 -7.70 -3.54 -5.12
CA VAL A 210 -9.05 -3.45 -5.69
C VAL A 210 -9.39 -4.71 -6.48
N LYS A 211 -10.65 -5.15 -6.44
CA LYS A 211 -11.18 -6.23 -7.29
C LYS A 211 -11.23 -5.88 -8.78
#